data_AF-A0A1Y2X717-F1
#
_entry.id   AF-A0A1Y2X717-F1
#
_cell.length_a   1.000
_cell.length_b   1.000
_cell.length_c   1.000
_cell.angle_alpha   90.00
_cell.angle_beta   90.00
_cell.angle_gamma   90.00
#
_symmetry.space_group_name_H-M   'P 1'
#
loop_
_entity.id
_entity.type
_entity.pdbx_description
1 polymer ?
#
loop_
_entity_poly.entity_id
_entity_poly.type
_entity_poly.pdbx_seq_one_letter_code
_entity_poly.pdbx_strand_id
1 'polypeptide(L)' 'MVSQVPGLLKLDMNSPLPNTAYRSQGYNMGIVAVLEKAEDLPGYTTHPAHSRVHELRSEVCEGESLAFDLEFPA' A
#
# COMPACT_ATOMS: atom_id res chain seq x y z
N MET A 1 1.64 -0.55 -11.56
CA MET A 1 2.91 -0.39 -10.79
C MET A 1 3.72 -1.66 -10.76
N VAL A 2 3.10 -2.82 -10.51
CA VAL A 2 3.75 -4.13 -10.72
C VAL A 2 4.34 -4.14 -12.15
N SER A 3 5.58 -4.63 -12.28
CA SER A 3 6.41 -4.61 -13.50
C SER A 3 6.98 -3.24 -13.93
N GLN A 4 6.58 -2.12 -13.31
CA GLN A 4 7.18 -0.80 -13.55
C GLN A 4 8.16 -0.41 -12.45
N VAL A 5 7.88 -0.82 -11.21
CA VAL A 5 8.74 -0.54 -10.05
C VAL A 5 9.61 -1.78 -9.79
N PRO A 6 10.96 -1.67 -9.88
CA PRO A 6 11.85 -2.77 -9.51
C PRO A 6 11.59 -3.24 -8.07
N GLY A 7 11.59 -4.55 -7.85
CA GLY A 7 11.36 -5.15 -6.53
C GLY A 7 9.89 -5.21 -6.09
N LEU A 8 8.93 -4.58 -6.80
CA LEU A 8 7.51 -4.68 -6.48
C LEU A 8 6.90 -5.96 -7.07
N LEU A 9 6.64 -6.93 -6.21
CA LEU A 9 6.06 -8.22 -6.57
C LEU A 9 4.54 -8.16 -6.69
N LYS A 10 3.88 -7.38 -5.83
CA LYS A 10 2.43 -7.33 -5.75
C LYS A 10 1.92 -5.99 -5.24
N LEU A 11 0.78 -5.54 -5.76
CA LEU A 11 0.04 -4.40 -5.25
C LEU A 11 -1.47 -4.69 -5.32
N ASP A 12 -2.09 -4.88 -4.17
CA ASP A 12 -3.54 -5.05 -4.02
C ASP A 12 -4.15 -3.90 -3.23
N MET A 13 -5.42 -3.61 -3.49
CA MET A 13 -6.21 -2.67 -2.70
C MET A 13 -7.66 -3.14 -2.60
N ASN A 14 -8.27 -3.01 -1.43
CA ASN A 14 -9.67 -3.34 -1.21
C ASN A 14 -10.22 -2.71 0.06
N SER A 15 -11.54 -2.81 0.25
CA SER A 15 -12.20 -2.48 1.51
C SER A 15 -12.19 -3.66 2.48
N PRO A 16 -12.29 -3.40 3.81
CA PRO A 16 -12.48 -4.46 4.80
C PRO A 16 -13.70 -5.33 4.50
N LEU A 17 -13.59 -6.63 4.78
CA LEU A 17 -14.73 -7.54 4.65
C LEU A 17 -15.86 -7.11 5.62
N PRO A 18 -17.13 -7.10 5.18
CA PRO A 18 -18.24 -6.59 6.01
C PRO A 18 -18.37 -7.25 7.39
N ASN A 19 -18.09 -8.57 7.49
CA ASN A 19 -18.18 -9.33 8.74
C ASN A 19 -17.06 -9.03 9.74
N THR A 20 -15.93 -8.46 9.30
CA THR A 20 -14.79 -8.10 10.16
C THR A 20 -14.44 -6.62 10.11
N ALA A 21 -15.25 -5.78 9.45
CA ALA A 21 -15.01 -4.35 9.31
C ALA A 21 -14.86 -3.63 10.65
N TYR A 22 -15.51 -4.11 11.71
CA TYR A 22 -15.35 -3.56 13.07
C TYR A 22 -13.90 -3.61 13.59
N ARG A 23 -13.03 -4.47 13.02
CA ARG A 23 -11.62 -4.57 13.39
C ARG A 23 -10.74 -3.51 12.73
N SER A 24 -11.22 -2.83 11.69
CA SER A 24 -10.42 -1.86 10.95
C SER A 24 -10.33 -0.49 11.62
N GLN A 25 -10.85 -0.33 12.84
CA GLN A 25 -10.77 0.92 13.61
C GLN A 25 -11.25 2.16 12.84
N GLY A 26 -12.26 1.98 11.97
CA GLY A 26 -12.82 3.05 11.15
C GLY A 26 -12.14 3.26 9.78
N TYR A 27 -10.97 2.66 9.52
CA TYR A 27 -10.38 2.67 8.18
C TYR A 27 -11.21 1.80 7.22
N ASN A 28 -11.51 2.30 6.03
CA ASN A 28 -12.44 1.67 5.07
C ASN A 28 -11.77 1.20 3.77
N MET A 29 -10.45 1.39 3.65
CA MET A 29 -9.62 0.96 2.53
C MET A 29 -8.25 0.48 3.04
N GLY A 30 -7.74 -0.59 2.46
CA GLY A 30 -6.39 -1.09 2.70
C GLY A 30 -5.62 -1.27 1.39
N ILE A 31 -4.31 -1.07 1.45
CA ILE A 31 -3.37 -1.31 0.36
C ILE A 31 -2.29 -2.26 0.87
N VAL A 32 -1.99 -3.29 0.08
CA VAL A 32 -0.91 -4.24 0.38
C VAL A 32 0.08 -4.22 -0.78
N ALA A 33 1.28 -3.74 -0.51
CA ALA A 33 2.42 -3.84 -1.42
C ALA A 33 3.37 -4.92 -0.90
N VAL A 34 3.74 -5.87 -1.76
CA VAL A 34 4.75 -6.89 -1.43
C VAL A 34 5.99 -6.58 -2.25
N LEU A 35 7.09 -6.35 -1.55
CA LEU A 35 8.41 -6.14 -2.13
C LEU A 35 9.24 -7.41 -2.03
N GLU A 36 10.23 -7.56 -2.91
CA GLU A 36 11.14 -8.71 -2.91
C GLU A 36 12.02 -8.75 -1.66
N LYS A 37 12.46 -7.57 -1.19
CA LYS A 37 13.28 -7.39 0.01
C LYS A 37 13.11 -5.98 0.59
N ALA A 38 13.49 -5.79 1.84
CA ALA A 38 13.35 -4.50 2.53
C ALA A 38 14.11 -3.36 1.83
N GLU A 39 15.25 -3.66 1.19
CA GLU A 39 16.07 -2.68 0.49
C GLU A 39 15.41 -2.07 -0.75
N ASP A 40 14.34 -2.69 -1.26
CA ASP A 40 13.61 -2.16 -2.42
C ASP A 40 12.60 -1.05 -2.02
N LEU A 41 12.30 -0.90 -0.72
CA LEU A 41 11.33 0.07 -0.21
C LEU A 41 11.67 1.54 -0.55
N PRO A 42 12.92 2.02 -0.43
CA PRO A 42 13.28 3.37 -0.85
C PRO A 42 13.05 3.60 -2.35
N GLY A 43 13.34 2.59 -3.19
CA GLY A 43 13.09 2.64 -4.62
C GLY A 43 11.60 2.68 -4.94
N TYR A 44 10.80 1.89 -4.25
CA TYR A 44 9.35 1.89 -4.39
C TYR A 44 8.72 3.24 -4.02
N THR A 45 9.08 3.80 -2.86
CA THR A 45 8.48 5.04 -2.33
C THR A 45 8.80 6.27 -3.18
N THR A 46 10.00 6.32 -3.77
CA THR A 46 10.47 7.44 -4.60
C THR A 46 10.15 7.29 -6.09
N HIS A 47 9.60 6.14 -6.52
CA HIS A 47 9.31 5.91 -7.93
C HIS A 47 8.19 6.83 -8.43
N PRO A 48 8.29 7.45 -9.63
CA PRO A 48 7.26 8.35 -10.16
C PRO A 48 5.86 7.73 -10.23
N ALA A 49 5.78 6.43 -10.54
CA ALA A 49 4.51 5.70 -10.53
C ALA A 49 3.87 5.61 -9.13
N HIS A 50 4.67 5.55 -8.06
CA HIS A 50 4.18 5.60 -6.68
C HIS A 50 3.70 7.00 -6.31
N SER A 51 4.45 8.05 -6.71
CA SER A 51 4.02 9.45 -6.51
C SER A 51 2.63 9.70 -7.11
N ARG A 52 2.37 9.17 -8.32
CA ARG A 52 1.06 9.32 -8.97
C ARG A 52 -0.08 8.62 -8.21
N VAL A 53 0.19 7.46 -7.61
CA VAL A 53 -0.79 6.79 -6.74
C VAL A 53 -1.05 7.59 -5.47
N HIS A 54 -0.02 8.24 -4.93
CA HIS A 54 -0.13 9.05 -3.72
C HIS A 54 -0.94 10.34 -3.97
N GLU A 55 -0.83 10.93 -5.15
CA GLU A 55 -1.69 12.03 -5.62
C GLU A 55 -3.15 11.57 -5.70
N LEU A 56 -3.42 10.48 -6.43
CA LEU A 56 -4.77 9.91 -6.57
C LEU A 56 -5.39 9.56 -5.22
N ARG A 57 -4.61 8.98 -4.30
CA ARG A 57 -5.06 8.71 -2.93
C ARG A 57 -5.55 9.99 -2.25
N SER A 58 -4.85 11.10 -2.43
CA SER A 58 -5.20 12.36 -1.76
C SER A 58 -6.45 13.03 -2.35
N GLU A 59 -6.81 12.69 -3.59
CA GLU A 59 -8.06 13.15 -4.24
C GLU A 59 -9.28 12.32 -3.80
N VAL A 60 -9.07 11.06 -3.40
CA VAL A 60 -10.16 10.08 -3.20
C VAL A 60 -10.34 9.68 -1.72
N CYS A 61 -9.28 9.75 -0.92
CA CYS A 61 -9.30 9.42 0.50
C CYS A 61 -9.37 10.69 1.34
N GLU A 62 -10.43 10.83 2.12
CA GLU A 62 -10.57 11.88 3.12
C GLU A 62 -9.97 11.41 4.45
N GLY A 63 -9.14 12.24 5.09
CA GLY A 63 -8.64 12.00 6.45
C GLY A 63 -7.29 11.30 6.55
N GLU A 64 -7.10 10.56 7.64
CA GLU A 64 -5.82 10.00 8.06
C GLU A 64 -5.46 8.71 7.30
N SER A 65 -4.16 8.46 7.15
CA SER A 65 -3.64 7.20 6.61
C SER A 65 -2.64 6.60 7.60
N LEU A 66 -2.74 5.30 7.82
CA LEU A 66 -1.80 4.53 8.63
C LEU A 66 -1.08 3.52 7.73
N ALA A 67 0.25 3.48 7.82
CA ALA A 67 1.09 2.57 7.05
C ALA A 67 2.11 1.89 7.96
N PHE A 68 2.42 0.64 7.65
CA PHE A 68 3.46 -0.14 8.31
C PHE A 68 4.29 -0.85 7.25
N ASP A 69 5.60 -0.78 7.41
CA ASP A 69 6.56 -1.60 6.65
C ASP A 69 6.94 -2.78 7.54
N LEU A 70 6.64 -3.99 7.08
CA LEU A 70 6.81 -5.23 7.83
C LEU A 70 7.65 -6.20 7.02
N GLU A 71 8.65 -6.80 7.67
CA GLU A 71 9.43 -7.90 7.12
C GLU A 71 8.97 -9.22 7.75
N PHE A 72 8.77 -10.24 6.92
CA PHE A 72 8.36 -11.56 7.36
C PHE A 72 9.48 -12.57 7.08
N PRO A 73 9.74 -13.53 7.98
CA PRO A 73 10.65 -14.62 7.70
C PRO A 73 10.13 -15.46 6.52
N ALA A 74 11.07 -15.93 5.69
CA ALA A 74 10.79 -16.83 4.57
C ALA A 74 10.36 -18.23 5.03
#